data_AF-A0A7Y5W1R1-F1
#
_entry.id   AF-A0A7Y5W1R1-F1
#
_cell.length_a   1.000
_cell.length_b   1.000
_cell.length_c   1.000
_cell.angle_alpha   90.00
_cell.angle_beta   90.00
_cell.angle_gamma   90.00
#
_symmetry.space_group_name_H-M   'P 1'
#
loop_
_entity.id
_entity.type
_entity.pdbx_description
1 polymer ?
#
loop_
_entity_poly.entity_id
_entity_poly.type
_entity_poly.pdbx_seq_one_letter_code
_entity_poly.pdbx_strand_id
1 'polypeptide(L)'
;MAERHEDDFRNAVAFVTHTREYRSSDVLPALARNGFTTTERPHDRETERLVTQFDPDLVVLAIDPRLESDISLVRSVSRVSHSAVMVIAPGPHAAGLAAALDAGADVCVRDTDG
;
A
#
# COMPACT_ATOMS: atom_id res chain seq x y z
N MET A 1 24.02 -4.36 33.56
CA MET A 1 23.52 -5.35 32.60
C MET A 1 22.72 -4.56 31.58
N ALA A 2 23.35 -4.12 30.49
CA ALA A 2 22.67 -3.38 29.44
C ALA A 2 22.09 -4.42 28.48
N GLU A 3 20.77 -4.55 28.47
CA GLU A 3 20.05 -5.30 27.44
C GLU A 3 20.35 -4.63 26.10
N ARG A 4 21.28 -5.21 25.34
CA ARG A 4 21.44 -4.93 23.93
C ARG A 4 20.14 -5.38 23.27
N HIS A 5 19.23 -4.43 23.02
CA HIS A 5 18.25 -4.59 21.97
C HIS A 5 19.05 -4.63 20.66
N GLU A 6 19.41 -5.85 20.24
CA GLU A 6 19.66 -6.14 18.84
C GLU A 6 18.31 -6.01 18.13
N ASP A 7 17.83 -4.76 17.99
CA ASP A 7 16.82 -4.45 17.00
C ASP A 7 17.51 -4.64 15.66
N ASP A 8 17.26 -5.81 15.07
CA ASP A 8 17.47 -6.06 13.65
C ASP A 8 16.95 -4.82 12.90
N PHE A 9 17.85 -3.97 12.40
CA PHE A 9 17.51 -2.89 11.48
C PHE A 9 17.11 -3.53 10.14
N ARG A 10 16.02 -4.29 10.14
CA ARG A 10 15.39 -4.73 8.92
C ARG A 10 14.69 -3.49 8.38
N ASN A 11 15.34 -2.83 7.41
CA ASN A 11 14.71 -1.76 6.65
C ASN A 11 13.41 -2.33 6.08
N ALA A 12 12.28 -1.88 6.62
CA ALA A 12 10.98 -2.31 6.16
C ALA A 12 10.79 -1.84 4.71
N VAL A 13 10.22 -2.69 3.86
CA VAL A 13 10.02 -2.38 2.45
C VAL A 13 8.56 -1.99 2.21
N ALA A 14 8.36 -0.82 1.60
CA ALA A 14 7.06 -0.38 1.13
C ALA A 14 7.00 -0.45 -0.40
N PHE A 15 6.05 -1.21 -0.93
CA PHE A 15 5.78 -1.29 -2.36
C PHE A 15 4.57 -0.43 -2.69
N VAL A 16 4.78 0.64 -3.45
CA VAL A 16 3.74 1.59 -3.83
C VAL A 16 3.35 1.36 -5.28
N THR A 17 2.06 1.14 -5.52
CA THR A 17 1.53 1.06 -6.88
C THR A 17 0.22 1.82 -7.02
N HIS A 18 -0.05 2.26 -8.25
CA HIS A 18 -1.13 3.19 -8.51
C HIS A 18 -1.77 2.94 -9.88
N THR A 19 -3.09 3.07 -9.95
CA THR A 19 -3.89 3.06 -11.18
C THR A 19 -4.31 4.47 -11.60
N ARG A 20 -4.07 5.45 -10.73
CA ARG A 20 -4.41 6.86 -10.88
C ARG A 20 -3.25 7.76 -10.44
N GLU A 21 -3.39 9.05 -10.68
CA GLU A 21 -2.55 10.06 -10.04
C GLU A 21 -2.91 10.20 -8.56
N TYR A 22 -1.87 10.42 -7.74
CA TYR A 22 -1.97 10.62 -6.31
C TYR A 22 -0.82 11.51 -5.86
N ARG A 23 -0.85 11.96 -4.59
CA ARG A 23 0.19 12.83 -4.04
C ARG A 23 1.43 12.04 -3.62
N SER A 24 2.17 11.52 -4.59
CA SER A 24 3.44 10.81 -4.34
C SER A 24 4.45 11.66 -3.57
N SER A 25 4.42 12.98 -3.77
CA SER A 25 5.22 13.97 -3.02
C SER A 25 4.97 13.97 -1.51
N ASP A 26 3.80 13.52 -1.08
CA ASP A 26 3.42 13.49 0.33
C ASP A 26 3.64 12.08 0.90
N VAL A 27 3.26 11.06 0.12
CA VAL A 27 3.30 9.64 0.52
C VAL A 27 4.74 9.12 0.62
N LEU A 28 5.57 9.29 -0.42
CA LEU A 28 6.91 8.70 -0.43
C LEU A 28 7.81 9.28 0.68
N PRO A 29 7.83 10.60 0.92
CA PRO A 29 8.59 11.15 2.04
C PRO A 29 8.01 10.79 3.40
N ALA A 30 6.70 10.55 3.52
CA ALA A 30 6.12 10.05 4.77
C ALA A 30 6.59 8.62 5.06
N LEU A 31 6.57 7.74 4.07
CA LEU A 31 7.08 6.36 4.20
C LEU A 31 8.56 6.34 4.56
N ALA A 32 9.39 7.13 3.87
CA ALA A 32 10.82 7.23 4.16
C ALA A 32 11.10 7.76 5.57
N ARG A 33 10.35 8.77 6.04
CA ARG A 33 10.47 9.29 7.43
C ARG A 33 10.10 8.25 8.49
N ASN A 34 9.27 7.27 8.14
CA ASN A 34 8.88 6.17 9.02
C ASN A 34 9.75 4.92 8.83
N GLY A 35 10.90 5.03 8.17
CA GLY A 35 11.89 3.96 8.08
C GLY A 35 11.67 2.97 6.93
N PHE A 36 10.74 3.25 6.01
CA PHE A 36 10.53 2.39 4.85
C PHE A 36 11.51 2.70 3.72
N THR A 37 12.08 1.64 3.13
CA THR A 37 12.63 1.69 1.78
C THR A 37 11.49 1.56 0.79
N THR A 38 11.28 2.56 -0.06
CA THR A 38 10.14 2.63 -0.97
C THR A 38 10.52 2.24 -2.39
N THR A 39 9.68 1.44 -3.04
CA THR A 39 9.66 1.29 -4.50
C THR A 39 8.30 1.72 -5.01
N GLU A 40 8.26 2.60 -6.02
CA GLU A 40 7.03 3.08 -6.63
C GLU A 40 7.00 2.68 -8.10
N ARG A 41 5.85 2.18 -8.55
CA ARG A 41 5.60 1.98 -9.98
C ARG A 41 4.12 2.02 -10.35
N PRO A 42 3.78 2.44 -11.58
CA PRO A 42 2.43 2.27 -12.10
C PRO A 42 2.00 0.81 -12.05
N HIS A 43 0.70 0.58 -11.83
CA HIS A 43 0.16 -0.78 -11.88
C HIS A 43 0.27 -1.37 -13.28
N ASP A 44 0.75 -2.60 -13.35
CA ASP A 44 0.86 -3.39 -14.57
C ASP A 44 0.69 -4.89 -14.28
N ARG A 45 0.79 -5.70 -15.34
CA ARG A 45 0.66 -7.17 -15.25
C ARG A 45 1.75 -7.84 -14.41
N GLU A 46 2.87 -7.17 -14.16
CA GLU A 46 3.97 -7.72 -13.36
C GLU A 46 3.84 -7.40 -11.87
N THR A 47 2.91 -6.51 -11.51
CA THR A 47 2.76 -5.99 -10.14
C THR A 47 2.58 -7.12 -9.12
N GLU A 48 1.69 -8.08 -9.38
CA GLU A 48 1.47 -9.22 -8.47
C GLU A 48 2.74 -10.05 -8.28
N ARG A 49 3.43 -10.36 -9.39
CA ARG A 49 4.67 -11.12 -9.36
C ARG A 49 5.74 -10.38 -8.56
N LEU A 50 5.87 -9.08 -8.75
CA LEU A 50 6.85 -8.28 -8.02
C LEU A 50 6.51 -8.20 -6.53
N VAL A 51 5.25 -7.97 -6.16
CA VAL A 51 4.82 -7.98 -4.76
C VAL A 51 5.17 -9.30 -4.09
N THR A 52 4.91 -10.43 -4.74
CA THR A 52 5.30 -11.76 -4.19
C THR A 52 6.82 -11.95 -4.14
N GLN A 53 7.58 -11.42 -5.10
CA GLN A 53 9.04 -11.58 -5.13
C GLN A 53 9.79 -10.67 -4.14
N PHE A 54 9.31 -9.44 -3.97
CA PHE A 54 9.86 -8.49 -3.03
C PHE A 54 9.50 -8.83 -1.58
N ASP A 55 8.36 -9.47 -1.36
CA ASP A 55 7.80 -9.78 -0.03
C ASP A 55 7.85 -8.55 0.90
N PRO A 56 7.19 -7.43 0.50
CA PRO A 56 7.28 -6.20 1.26
C PRO A 56 6.56 -6.32 2.61
N ASP A 57 6.86 -5.40 3.53
CA ASP A 57 6.14 -5.31 4.80
C ASP A 57 4.83 -4.52 4.63
N LEU A 58 4.80 -3.61 3.65
CA LEU A 58 3.66 -2.75 3.34
C LEU A 58 3.45 -2.64 1.82
N VAL A 59 2.21 -2.78 1.37
CA VAL A 59 1.78 -2.42 0.02
C VAL A 59 0.85 -1.22 0.11
N VAL A 60 1.16 -0.16 -0.65
CA VAL A 60 0.33 1.04 -0.77
C VAL A 60 -0.31 1.05 -2.16
N LEU A 61 -1.64 1.06 -2.19
CA LEU A 61 -2.46 1.05 -3.40
C LEU A 61 -3.15 2.40 -3.57
N ALA A 62 -2.63 3.26 -4.45
CA ALA A 62 -3.30 4.49 -4.83
C ALA A 62 -4.28 4.24 -5.99
N ILE A 63 -5.54 4.03 -5.64
CA ILE A 63 -6.59 3.52 -6.54
C ILE A 63 -7.88 4.34 -6.46
N ASP A 64 -8.80 4.13 -7.40
CA ASP A 64 -10.17 4.64 -7.32
C ASP A 64 -11.14 3.50 -6.92
N PRO A 65 -11.62 3.45 -5.67
CA PRO A 65 -12.43 2.35 -5.18
C PRO A 65 -13.86 2.32 -5.76
N ARG A 66 -14.21 3.26 -6.64
CA ARG A 66 -15.45 3.22 -7.43
C ARG A 66 -15.33 2.29 -8.64
N LEU A 67 -14.10 1.94 -9.03
CA LEU A 67 -13.82 1.07 -10.17
C LEU A 67 -13.66 -0.38 -9.69
N GLU A 68 -14.42 -1.29 -10.28
CA GLU A 68 -14.35 -2.72 -9.92
C GLU A 68 -12.97 -3.34 -10.23
N SER A 69 -12.27 -2.83 -11.25
CA SER A 69 -10.89 -3.21 -11.58
C SER A 69 -9.95 -2.96 -10.39
N ASP A 70 -10.14 -1.85 -9.71
CA ASP A 70 -9.27 -1.39 -8.63
C ASP A 70 -9.56 -2.16 -7.35
N ILE A 71 -10.82 -2.45 -7.07
CA ILE A 71 -11.21 -3.37 -5.99
C ILE A 71 -10.66 -4.78 -6.25
N SER A 72 -10.67 -5.24 -7.50
CA SER A 72 -10.10 -6.53 -7.87
C SER A 72 -8.59 -6.58 -7.68
N LEU A 73 -7.88 -5.46 -7.91
CA LEU A 73 -6.46 -5.33 -7.59
C LEU A 73 -6.20 -5.49 -6.08
N VAL A 74 -7.01 -4.86 -5.21
CA VAL A 74 -6.89 -5.04 -3.75
C VAL A 74 -7.01 -6.51 -3.38
N ARG A 75 -8.02 -7.23 -3.92
CA ARG A 75 -8.21 -8.67 -3.69
C ARG A 75 -7.03 -9.51 -4.16
N SER A 76 -6.43 -9.13 -5.29
CA SER A 76 -5.31 -9.89 -5.83
C SER A 76 -4.09 -9.73 -4.94
N VAL A 77 -3.74 -8.49 -4.61
CA VAL A 77 -2.60 -8.15 -3.74
C VAL A 77 -2.73 -8.78 -2.35
N SER A 78 -3.89 -8.64 -1.70
CA SER A 78 -4.13 -9.21 -0.37
C SER A 78 -4.06 -10.73 -0.33
N ARG A 79 -4.29 -11.39 -1.47
CA ARG A 79 -4.26 -12.85 -1.57
C ARG A 79 -2.88 -13.41 -1.86
N VAL A 80 -2.02 -12.65 -2.55
CA VAL A 80 -0.68 -13.10 -2.99
C VAL A 80 0.45 -12.58 -2.09
N SER A 81 0.12 -11.78 -1.07
CA SER A 81 1.08 -11.17 -0.16
C SER A 81 0.66 -11.31 1.30
N HIS A 82 1.67 -11.34 2.19
CA HIS A 82 1.48 -11.23 3.64
C HIS A 82 1.68 -9.80 4.16
N SER A 83 1.88 -8.84 3.26
CA SER A 83 2.06 -7.42 3.59
C SER A 83 0.81 -6.84 4.23
N ALA A 84 0.97 -5.80 5.06
CA ALA A 84 -0.12 -4.88 5.31
C ALA A 84 -0.53 -4.17 4.00
N VAL A 85 -1.82 -4.05 3.72
CA VAL A 85 -2.36 -3.42 2.52
C VAL A 85 -3.05 -2.10 2.89
N MET A 86 -2.46 -0.99 2.45
CA MET A 86 -2.99 0.35 2.64
C MET A 86 -3.55 0.89 1.33
N VAL A 87 -4.81 1.31 1.32
CA VAL A 87 -5.45 1.94 0.16
C VAL A 87 -5.48 3.45 0.35
N ILE A 88 -5.05 4.17 -0.69
CA ILE A 88 -5.18 5.62 -0.81
C ILE A 88 -6.21 5.94 -1.89
N ALA A 89 -7.33 6.52 -1.50
CA ALA A 89 -8.48 6.75 -2.37
C ALA A 89 -8.89 8.24 -2.46
N PRO A 90 -9.50 8.68 -3.57
CA PRO A 90 -10.01 10.04 -3.69
C PRO A 90 -11.29 10.22 -2.85
N GLY A 91 -11.44 11.39 -2.22
CA GLY A 91 -12.71 11.93 -1.72
C GLY A 91 -13.51 11.08 -0.71
N PRO A 92 -14.71 11.54 -0.29
CA PRO A 92 -15.54 10.82 0.67
C PRO A 92 -16.34 9.72 -0.04
N HIS A 93 -15.68 8.64 -0.45
CA HIS A 93 -16.32 7.47 -1.06
C HIS A 93 -16.48 6.33 -0.05
N ALA A 94 -17.30 6.55 0.98
CA ALA A 94 -17.47 5.60 2.08
C ALA A 94 -17.79 4.16 1.62
N ALA A 95 -18.68 4.01 0.63
CA ALA A 95 -19.01 2.69 0.06
C ALA A 95 -17.82 2.05 -0.67
N GLY A 96 -17.02 2.84 -1.38
CA GLY A 96 -15.81 2.35 -2.04
C GLY A 96 -14.73 1.95 -1.03
N LEU A 97 -14.54 2.74 0.03
CA LEU A 97 -13.60 2.40 1.10
C LEU A 97 -14.03 1.12 1.84
N ALA A 98 -15.33 0.96 2.10
CA ALA A 98 -15.86 -0.29 2.66
C ALA A 98 -15.59 -1.47 1.73
N ALA A 99 -15.83 -1.32 0.43
CA ALA A 99 -15.53 -2.35 -0.56
C ALA A 99 -14.03 -2.69 -0.64
N ALA A 100 -13.14 -1.72 -0.43
CA ALA A 100 -11.70 -1.95 -0.38
C ALA A 100 -11.29 -2.73 0.88
N LEU A 101 -11.86 -2.42 2.04
CA LEU A 101 -11.67 -3.21 3.27
C LEU A 101 -12.18 -4.64 3.11
N ASP A 102 -13.39 -4.81 2.56
CA ASP A 102 -13.96 -6.14 2.26
C ASP A 102 -13.12 -6.93 1.23
N ALA A 103 -12.37 -6.22 0.38
CA ALA A 103 -11.45 -6.80 -0.58
C ALA A 103 -10.08 -7.19 0.01
N GLY A 104 -9.84 -6.90 1.30
CA GLY A 104 -8.61 -7.26 2.00
C GLY A 104 -7.61 -6.11 2.16
N ALA A 105 -8.04 -4.86 2.03
CA ALA A 105 -7.26 -3.74 2.57
C ALA A 105 -7.32 -3.75 4.09
N ASP A 106 -6.20 -3.50 4.76
CA ASP A 106 -6.14 -3.35 6.21
C ASP A 106 -6.49 -1.93 6.65
N VAL A 107 -6.08 -0.94 5.86
CA VAL A 107 -6.29 0.48 6.15
C VAL A 107 -6.69 1.22 4.88
N CYS A 108 -7.63 2.14 5.02
CA CYS A 108 -8.07 3.04 3.96
C CYS A 108 -7.83 4.49 4.38
N VAL A 109 -7.19 5.26 3.51
CA VAL A 109 -6.88 6.69 3.69
C VAL A 109 -7.40 7.47 2.51
N ARG A 110 -7.96 8.65 2.75
CA ARG A 110 -8.38 9.57 1.69
C ARG A 110 -7.23 10.49 1.32
N ASP A 111 -7.18 10.93 0.07
CA ASP A 111 -6.22 11.97 -0.36
C ASP A 111 -6.28 13.26 0.49
N THR A 112 -7.41 13.50 1.16
CA THR A 112 -7.63 14.66 2.04
C THR A 112 -7.25 14.44 3.50
N ASP A 113 -6.88 13.22 3.89
CA ASP A 113 -6.63 12.88 5.30
C ASP A 113 -5.25 13.34 5.82
N GLY A 114 -4.35 13.77 4.93
CA GLY A 114 -3.10 14.46 5.28
C GLY A 114 -1.99 13.52 5.70
#